data_AF-A0A9W6V6E5-F1
#
_entry.id   AF-A0A9W6V6E5-F1
#
_cell.length_a   1.000
_cell.length_b   1.000
_cell.length_c   1.000
_cell.angle_alpha   90.00
_cell.angle_beta   90.00
_cell.angle_gamma   90.00
#
_symmetry.space_group_name_H-M   'P 1'
#
loop_
_entity.id
_entity.type
_entity.pdbx_description
1 polymer ?
#
loop_
_entity_poly.entity_id
_entity_poly.type
_entity_poly.pdbx_seq_one_letter_code
_entity_poly.pdbx_strand_id
1 'polypeptide(L)'
;MLRTSPARSLAITLSSACALALAAPTPAGAEDTAPATVVNGTFASPTVPSGKDWAYLDIEGWDGPGLLSAGRANHPRGYQAAFLADPASDKPLSTLLRDVPRGATVTLTWDDNPDTCAGSDLPKRAYTVSVAGDANPPGRFTTNDPVGKANWFLGRSYSFTAAENSPRITFSFDASNAKQSCQPSIANVAAKQTAPTGPPPGAAAAADPCAGDSAGTPECKDVGKAEDDIAKCPPTSRDCLSGVAGDGKQTNDGIDQQTGAVKDFNDLPRDESPDAAAQHLCPLSNALTDGLPPAYMVIPPKQWGQC
;
A
#
# COMPACT_ATOMS: atom_id res chain seq x y z
N MET A 1 -21.07 15.35 60.57
CA MET A 1 -19.74 15.46 61.20
C MET A 1 -18.71 15.63 60.10
N LEU A 2 -18.33 16.88 59.81
CA LEU A 2 -17.16 17.20 58.99
C LEU A 2 -15.90 16.99 59.83
N ARG A 3 -14.87 16.36 59.28
CA ARG A 3 -13.50 16.47 59.79
C ARG A 3 -12.55 16.88 58.68
N THR A 4 -11.87 17.97 58.99
CA THR A 4 -10.85 18.73 58.28
C THR A 4 -9.53 17.98 58.16
N SER A 5 -8.78 18.30 57.10
CA SER A 5 -7.40 17.88 56.79
C SER A 5 -6.37 18.25 57.87
N PRO A 6 -5.12 17.73 57.74
CA PRO A 6 -4.05 18.67 57.42
C PRO A 6 -3.04 18.17 56.36
N ALA A 7 -2.44 19.18 55.72
CA ALA A 7 -1.37 19.11 54.73
C ALA A 7 -0.09 18.43 55.24
N ARG A 8 0.68 17.84 54.32
CA ARG A 8 2.11 17.62 54.51
C ARG A 8 2.89 17.95 53.24
N SER A 9 3.97 18.68 53.50
CA SER A 9 4.75 19.52 52.60
C SER A 9 5.61 18.80 51.58
N LEU A 10 5.96 19.55 50.53
CA LEU A 10 6.94 19.28 49.48
C LEU A 10 8.29 18.78 50.01
N ALA A 11 8.89 17.85 49.26
CA ALA A 11 10.34 17.76 49.10
C ALA A 11 10.66 17.77 47.60
N ILE A 12 11.17 18.92 47.16
CA ILE A 12 11.74 19.16 45.85
C ILE A 12 13.15 18.56 45.87
N THR A 13 13.43 17.61 44.98
CA THR A 13 14.81 17.36 44.54
C THR A 13 14.91 17.67 43.06
N LEU A 14 15.29 18.91 42.78
CA LEU A 14 15.89 19.31 41.52
C LEU A 14 17.21 18.54 41.36
N SER A 15 17.33 17.77 40.29
CA SER A 15 18.63 17.52 39.65
C SER A 15 18.39 17.41 38.16
N SER A 16 18.69 18.53 37.53
CA SER A 16 18.76 18.77 36.10
C SER A 16 19.76 17.82 35.44
N ALA A 17 19.33 17.15 34.38
CA ALA A 17 20.19 16.83 33.25
C ALA A 17 19.34 16.90 31.98
N CYS A 18 19.55 17.99 31.23
CA CYS A 18 19.02 18.21 29.91
C CYS A 18 19.35 17.04 28.99
N ALA A 19 18.32 16.35 28.51
CA ALA A 19 18.34 15.74 27.20
C ALA A 19 17.12 16.29 26.45
N LEU A 20 17.29 17.49 25.88
CA LEU A 20 16.54 17.89 24.70
C LEU A 20 16.96 16.91 23.60
N ALA A 21 16.32 15.74 23.57
CA ALA A 21 16.31 14.93 22.38
C ALA A 21 15.62 15.79 21.33
N LEU A 22 16.42 16.39 20.43
CA LEU A 22 15.92 16.82 19.14
C LEU A 22 15.32 15.57 18.52
N ALA A 23 13.99 15.43 18.64
CA ALA A 23 13.23 14.58 17.76
C ALA A 23 13.48 15.14 16.36
N ALA A 24 14.43 14.52 15.65
CA ALA A 24 14.50 14.67 14.22
C ALA A 24 13.09 14.40 13.68
N PRO A 25 12.57 15.20 12.74
CA PRO A 25 11.31 14.87 12.10
C PRO A 25 11.46 13.46 11.54
N THR A 26 10.73 12.53 12.12
CA THR A 26 10.52 11.22 11.53
C THR A 26 10.06 11.47 10.10
N PRO A 27 10.74 10.94 9.07
CA PRO A 27 10.24 11.05 7.72
C PRO A 27 8.82 10.46 7.70
N ALA A 28 7.85 11.31 7.36
CA ALA A 28 6.48 10.92 7.10
C ALA A 28 6.50 9.96 5.91
N GLY A 29 6.60 8.67 6.19
CA GLY A 29 6.75 7.66 5.13
C GLY A 29 6.37 6.25 5.56
N ALA A 30 5.60 6.09 6.65
CA ALA A 30 5.25 4.77 7.16
C ALA A 30 3.76 4.58 7.52
N GLU A 31 2.91 5.61 7.54
CA GLU A 31 1.54 5.46 8.07
C GLU A 31 0.45 5.19 7.02
N ASP A 32 0.64 5.55 5.74
CA ASP A 32 -0.39 5.32 4.70
C ASP A 32 -0.23 3.95 4.03
N THR A 33 -0.40 2.88 4.81
CA THR A 33 -0.50 1.52 4.27
C THR A 33 -1.96 1.15 4.02
N ALA A 34 -2.44 1.38 2.80
CA ALA A 34 -3.78 0.95 2.38
C ALA A 34 -3.80 -0.57 2.11
N PRO A 35 -4.91 -1.28 2.37
CA PRO A 35 -5.07 -2.64 1.87
C PRO A 35 -5.04 -2.64 0.32
N ALA A 36 -4.34 -3.61 -0.26
CA ALA A 36 -4.43 -3.91 -1.68
C ALA A 36 -5.34 -5.14 -1.86
N THR A 37 -6.24 -5.09 -2.84
CA THR A 37 -7.28 -6.10 -2.98
C THR A 37 -6.74 -7.33 -3.70
N VAL A 38 -6.70 -8.46 -2.99
CA VAL A 38 -6.51 -9.80 -3.56
C VAL A 38 -7.86 -10.46 -3.68
N VAL A 39 -8.39 -10.57 -4.90
CA VAL A 39 -9.68 -11.23 -5.14
C VAL A 39 -9.58 -12.67 -4.65
N ASN A 40 -10.50 -13.07 -3.76
CA ASN A 40 -10.61 -14.43 -3.27
C ASN A 40 -9.28 -15.01 -2.72
N GLY A 41 -8.48 -14.20 -2.03
CA GLY A 41 -7.18 -14.63 -1.47
C GLY A 41 -7.25 -15.74 -0.43
N THR A 42 -8.42 -16.00 0.17
CA THR A 42 -8.66 -17.14 1.06
C THR A 42 -9.12 -18.40 0.33
N PHE A 43 -9.30 -18.32 -1.00
CA PHE A 43 -9.80 -19.40 -1.85
C PHE A 43 -11.14 -19.98 -1.40
N ALA A 44 -12.04 -19.15 -0.85
CA ALA A 44 -13.34 -19.60 -0.37
C ALA A 44 -14.29 -19.99 -1.52
N SER A 45 -14.07 -19.44 -2.72
CA SER A 45 -14.90 -19.66 -3.91
C SER A 45 -14.08 -20.14 -5.11
N PRO A 46 -14.54 -21.12 -5.90
CA PRO A 46 -15.61 -22.06 -5.57
C PRO A 46 -15.19 -22.99 -4.42
N THR A 47 -16.15 -23.66 -3.80
CA THR A 47 -15.85 -24.73 -2.83
C THR A 47 -15.56 -26.04 -3.58
N VAL A 48 -14.55 -26.79 -3.13
CA VAL A 48 -14.30 -28.15 -3.59
C VAL A 48 -15.54 -29.01 -3.31
N PRO A 49 -16.06 -29.77 -4.29
CA PRO A 49 -17.26 -30.57 -4.11
C PRO A 49 -17.18 -31.52 -2.91
N SER A 50 -18.30 -31.68 -2.21
CA SER A 50 -18.38 -32.58 -1.06
C SER A 50 -17.95 -34.01 -1.41
N GLY A 51 -17.22 -34.65 -0.49
CA GLY A 51 -16.65 -35.99 -0.70
C GLY A 51 -15.39 -36.02 -1.58
N LYS A 52 -14.89 -34.86 -2.04
CA LYS A 52 -13.61 -34.75 -2.72
C LYS A 52 -12.59 -34.01 -1.86
N ASP A 53 -11.37 -34.53 -1.91
CA ASP A 53 -10.22 -33.90 -1.27
C ASP A 53 -9.69 -32.70 -2.07
N TRP A 54 -9.96 -32.68 -3.37
CA TRP A 54 -9.46 -31.69 -4.32
C TRP A 54 -10.28 -31.64 -5.61
N ALA A 55 -10.13 -30.55 -6.38
CA ALA A 55 -10.70 -30.43 -7.72
C ALA A 55 -9.97 -29.39 -8.60
N TYR A 56 -9.90 -29.67 -9.90
CA TYR A 56 -9.61 -28.68 -10.94
C TYR A 56 -10.82 -27.79 -11.13
N LEU A 57 -10.74 -26.54 -10.67
CA LEU A 57 -11.83 -25.58 -10.70
C LEU A 57 -11.28 -24.24 -11.16
N ASP A 58 -12.11 -23.48 -11.88
CA ASP A 58 -11.82 -22.08 -12.15
C ASP A 58 -12.00 -21.29 -10.85
N ILE A 59 -10.89 -20.77 -10.32
CA ILE A 59 -10.84 -20.03 -9.07
C ILE A 59 -11.17 -18.57 -9.39
N GLU A 60 -12.17 -18.01 -8.74
CA GLU A 60 -12.57 -16.62 -8.99
C GLU A 60 -11.38 -15.67 -8.76
N GLY A 61 -11.01 -14.91 -9.79
CA GLY A 61 -9.91 -13.95 -9.75
C GLY A 61 -8.51 -14.54 -9.97
N TRP A 62 -8.37 -15.86 -10.12
CA TRP A 62 -7.10 -16.54 -10.25
C TRP A 62 -7.02 -17.41 -11.51
N ASP A 63 -5.85 -17.40 -12.14
CA ASP A 63 -5.48 -18.43 -13.10
C ASP A 63 -4.68 -19.50 -12.34
N GLY A 64 -5.04 -20.79 -12.46
CA GLY A 64 -4.27 -21.81 -11.76
C GLY A 64 -4.84 -23.22 -11.80
N PRO A 65 -4.13 -24.16 -11.15
CA PRO A 65 -4.39 -25.60 -11.24
C PRO A 65 -5.52 -26.12 -10.33
N GLY A 66 -6.25 -25.27 -9.60
CA GLY A 66 -7.40 -25.68 -8.77
C GLY A 66 -7.12 -25.74 -7.26
N LEU A 67 -8.00 -26.43 -6.54
CA LEU A 67 -8.15 -26.29 -5.08
C LEU A 67 -8.07 -27.61 -4.32
N LEU A 68 -7.50 -27.53 -3.11
CA LEU A 68 -7.65 -28.45 -2.00
C LEU A 68 -8.88 -28.10 -1.17
N SER A 69 -9.66 -29.12 -0.79
CA SER A 69 -10.73 -28.95 0.20
C SER A 69 -10.16 -28.47 1.54
N ALA A 70 -10.96 -27.79 2.35
CA ALA A 70 -10.55 -27.35 3.68
C ALA A 70 -10.12 -28.54 4.58
N GLY A 71 -10.78 -29.69 4.45
CA GLY A 71 -10.44 -30.91 5.20
C GLY A 71 -9.06 -31.46 4.86
N ARG A 72 -8.71 -31.50 3.57
CA ARG A 72 -7.37 -31.94 3.15
C ARG A 72 -6.30 -30.88 3.39
N ALA A 73 -6.58 -29.61 3.09
CA ALA A 73 -5.67 -28.51 3.36
C ALA A 73 -5.33 -28.44 4.85
N ASN A 74 -6.31 -28.72 5.71
CA ASN A 74 -6.21 -28.70 7.17
C ASN A 74 -5.50 -27.43 7.66
N HIS A 75 -5.86 -26.29 7.06
CA HIS A 75 -5.32 -24.99 7.41
C HIS A 75 -5.82 -24.60 8.82
N PRO A 76 -4.99 -24.01 9.71
CA PRO A 76 -5.39 -23.65 11.08
C PRO A 76 -6.62 -22.73 11.17
N ARG A 77 -6.90 -21.97 10.11
CA ARG A 77 -8.06 -21.07 9.98
C ARG A 77 -9.24 -21.66 9.20
N GLY A 78 -9.20 -22.95 8.85
CA GLY A 78 -10.26 -23.65 8.12
C GLY A 78 -10.39 -23.30 6.63
N TYR A 79 -9.32 -22.78 6.03
CA TYR A 79 -9.31 -22.38 4.62
C TYR A 79 -9.11 -23.55 3.65
N GLN A 80 -9.67 -23.40 2.45
CA GLN A 80 -9.20 -24.13 1.27
C GLN A 80 -7.81 -23.62 0.88
N ALA A 81 -7.14 -24.33 -0.02
CA ALA A 81 -5.82 -23.94 -0.51
C ALA A 81 -5.72 -24.16 -2.01
N ALA A 82 -4.97 -23.32 -2.72
CA ALA A 82 -4.69 -23.51 -4.14
C ALA A 82 -3.39 -24.29 -4.31
N PHE A 83 -3.35 -25.23 -5.27
CA PHE A 83 -2.11 -25.89 -5.65
C PHE A 83 -1.20 -24.95 -6.42
N LEU A 84 0.11 -25.12 -6.30
CA LEU A 84 1.07 -24.31 -7.05
C LEU A 84 1.36 -24.86 -8.45
N ALA A 85 1.05 -26.12 -8.74
CA ALA A 85 1.17 -26.67 -10.08
C ALA A 85 0.23 -27.85 -10.33
N ASP A 86 -0.03 -28.11 -11.61
CA ASP A 86 -0.63 -29.34 -12.13
C ASP A 86 0.43 -30.06 -12.98
N PRO A 87 0.80 -31.33 -12.75
CA PRO A 87 1.79 -32.03 -13.58
C PRO A 87 1.40 -32.12 -15.06
N ALA A 88 0.12 -31.94 -15.39
CA ALA A 88 -0.38 -31.91 -16.76
C ALA A 88 -0.39 -30.50 -17.38
N SER A 89 0.04 -29.46 -16.65
CA SER A 89 0.03 -28.07 -17.10
C SER A 89 1.29 -27.32 -16.68
N ASP A 90 1.79 -26.49 -17.58
CA ASP A 90 2.84 -25.51 -17.31
C ASP A 90 2.29 -24.20 -16.72
N LYS A 91 0.97 -24.09 -16.53
CA LYS A 91 0.33 -22.87 -16.05
C LYS A 91 0.60 -22.66 -14.56
N PRO A 92 1.29 -21.57 -14.18
CA PRO A 92 1.49 -21.24 -12.78
C PRO A 92 0.21 -20.70 -12.15
N LEU A 93 0.14 -20.70 -10.82
CA LEU A 93 -0.92 -20.02 -10.09
C LEU A 93 -0.66 -18.50 -10.11
N SER A 94 -1.62 -17.69 -10.56
CA SER A 94 -1.44 -16.24 -10.64
C SER A 94 -2.75 -15.47 -10.44
N THR A 95 -2.64 -14.21 -10.01
CA THR A 95 -3.76 -13.27 -9.88
C THR A 95 -3.29 -11.84 -10.17
N LEU A 96 -4.22 -10.98 -10.56
CA LEU A 96 -4.01 -9.53 -10.56
C LEU A 96 -4.29 -8.98 -9.16
N LEU A 97 -3.42 -8.11 -8.66
CA LEU A 97 -3.74 -7.29 -7.49
C LEU A 97 -4.60 -6.12 -7.95
N ARG A 98 -5.80 -5.93 -7.39
CA ARG A 98 -6.68 -4.83 -7.79
C ARG A 98 -6.32 -3.55 -7.03
N ASP A 99 -6.58 -2.42 -7.66
CA ASP A 99 -6.46 -1.08 -7.07
C ASP A 99 -5.04 -0.73 -6.61
N VAL A 100 -4.03 -1.38 -7.21
CA VAL A 100 -2.62 -1.06 -7.00
C VAL A 100 -2.13 -0.17 -8.13
N PRO A 101 -1.77 1.11 -7.87
CA PRO A 101 -1.21 1.96 -8.89
C PRO A 101 0.26 1.63 -9.15
N ARG A 102 0.71 1.88 -10.39
CA ARG A 102 2.12 1.83 -10.76
C ARG A 102 2.95 2.72 -9.83
N GLY A 103 4.09 2.22 -9.39
CA GLY A 103 5.01 2.87 -8.46
C GLY A 103 4.68 2.64 -6.99
N ALA A 104 3.55 2.03 -6.65
CA ALA A 104 3.23 1.68 -5.27
C ALA A 104 4.20 0.62 -4.76
N THR A 105 4.62 0.74 -3.50
CA THR A 105 5.31 -0.35 -2.82
C THR A 105 4.26 -1.29 -2.25
N VAL A 106 4.31 -2.56 -2.62
CA VAL A 106 3.36 -3.58 -2.19
C VAL A 106 4.07 -4.61 -1.32
N THR A 107 3.45 -5.01 -0.22
CA THR A 107 3.82 -6.18 0.57
C THR A 107 2.72 -7.22 0.46
N LEU A 108 3.05 -8.33 -0.21
CA LEU A 108 2.21 -9.52 -0.34
C LEU A 108 2.50 -10.47 0.82
N THR A 109 1.47 -11.06 1.41
CA THR A 109 1.59 -12.11 2.43
C THR A 109 0.72 -13.31 2.11
N TRP A 110 1.16 -14.51 2.47
CA TRP A 110 0.40 -15.75 2.30
C TRP A 110 0.88 -16.84 3.26
N ASP A 111 0.12 -17.92 3.35
CA ASP A 111 0.46 -19.13 4.09
C ASP A 111 0.84 -20.24 3.08
N ASP A 112 1.85 -21.07 3.37
CA ASP A 112 2.25 -22.20 2.51
C ASP A 112 2.32 -23.54 3.22
N ASN A 113 2.14 -24.63 2.47
CA ASN A 113 2.10 -26.00 2.98
C ASN A 113 2.75 -26.99 1.99
N PRO A 114 3.60 -27.93 2.46
CA PRO A 114 4.18 -28.98 1.60
C PRO A 114 3.19 -30.04 1.07
N ASP A 115 1.91 -29.99 1.49
CA ASP A 115 0.86 -31.02 1.36
C ASP A 115 0.98 -32.18 2.37
N THR A 116 -0.18 -32.66 2.80
CA THR A 116 -0.39 -33.77 3.73
C THR A 116 0.14 -35.11 3.24
N CYS A 117 0.07 -35.36 1.93
CA CYS A 117 0.56 -36.59 1.32
C CYS A 117 2.10 -36.66 1.24
N ALA A 118 2.81 -35.57 1.50
CA ALA A 118 4.25 -35.50 1.36
C ALA A 118 4.90 -36.00 2.66
N GLY A 119 5.54 -37.18 2.57
CA GLY A 119 6.27 -37.80 3.68
C GLY A 119 7.65 -37.19 3.90
N SER A 120 8.27 -37.50 5.04
CA SER A 120 9.58 -36.98 5.45
C SER A 120 10.76 -37.44 4.57
N ASP A 121 10.52 -38.39 3.68
CA ASP A 121 11.43 -38.83 2.63
C ASP A 121 11.53 -37.83 1.46
N LEU A 122 10.59 -36.88 1.36
CA LEU A 122 10.58 -35.86 0.33
C LEU A 122 11.25 -34.57 0.81
N PRO A 123 12.04 -33.90 -0.06
CA PRO A 123 12.64 -32.62 0.29
C PRO A 123 11.57 -31.54 0.40
N LYS A 124 11.95 -30.43 1.07
CA LYS A 124 11.13 -29.22 1.07
C LYS A 124 10.83 -28.75 -0.35
N ARG A 125 9.63 -28.20 -0.56
CA ARG A 125 9.18 -27.76 -1.88
C ARG A 125 9.60 -26.32 -2.13
N ALA A 126 10.56 -26.14 -3.03
CA ALA A 126 11.02 -24.82 -3.46
C ALA A 126 10.09 -24.26 -4.55
N TYR A 127 9.68 -23.01 -4.43
CA TYR A 127 8.86 -22.29 -5.40
C TYR A 127 9.31 -20.83 -5.49
N THR A 128 8.86 -20.13 -6.52
CA THR A 128 9.13 -18.70 -6.70
C THR A 128 7.87 -17.88 -6.71
N VAL A 129 7.99 -16.62 -6.31
CA VAL A 129 6.96 -15.59 -6.49
C VAL A 129 7.56 -14.50 -7.37
N SER A 130 6.90 -14.17 -8.47
CA SER A 130 7.32 -13.13 -9.38
C SER A 130 6.21 -12.13 -9.67
N VAL A 131 6.63 -10.91 -9.99
CA VAL A 131 5.81 -9.80 -10.47
C VAL A 131 6.52 -9.18 -11.68
N ALA A 132 5.76 -8.65 -12.64
CA ALA A 132 6.32 -7.96 -13.78
C ALA A 132 7.18 -6.75 -13.37
N GLY A 133 8.22 -6.47 -14.15
CA GLY A 133 9.14 -5.35 -13.97
C GLY A 133 10.56 -5.78 -13.66
N ASP A 134 11.52 -5.26 -14.42
CA ASP A 134 12.94 -5.66 -14.35
C ASP A 134 13.57 -5.39 -12.97
N ALA A 135 13.02 -4.42 -12.22
CA ALA A 135 13.47 -4.08 -10.88
C ALA A 135 12.97 -5.05 -9.79
N ASN A 136 12.05 -5.97 -10.12
CA ASN A 136 11.45 -6.89 -9.16
C ASN A 136 12.08 -8.29 -9.31
N PRO A 137 13.15 -8.60 -8.56
CA PRO A 137 13.73 -9.94 -8.60
C PRO A 137 12.71 -10.97 -8.07
N PRO A 138 12.60 -12.16 -8.68
CA PRO A 138 11.73 -13.21 -8.16
C PRO A 138 12.11 -13.59 -6.73
N GLY A 139 11.13 -13.58 -5.83
CA GLY A 139 11.28 -14.14 -4.50
C GLY A 139 11.40 -15.66 -4.58
N ARG A 140 12.31 -16.25 -3.79
CA ARG A 140 12.50 -17.71 -3.70
C ARG A 140 12.10 -18.18 -2.32
N PHE A 141 11.20 -19.15 -2.27
CA PHE A 141 10.61 -19.65 -1.04
C PHE A 141 10.66 -21.16 -1.01
N THR A 142 10.60 -21.70 0.20
CA THR A 142 10.66 -23.12 0.46
C THR A 142 9.68 -23.45 1.57
N THR A 143 8.77 -24.38 1.34
CA THR A 143 7.79 -24.83 2.35
C THR A 143 8.49 -25.38 3.59
N ASN A 144 7.74 -25.55 4.68
CA ASN A 144 8.21 -26.37 5.81
C ASN A 144 8.52 -27.82 5.40
N ASP A 145 9.17 -28.55 6.30
CA ASP A 145 9.49 -29.96 6.13
C ASP A 145 8.20 -30.80 5.94
N PRO A 146 8.12 -31.62 4.89
CA PRO A 146 7.04 -32.58 4.74
C PRO A 146 7.10 -33.63 5.86
N VAL A 147 5.97 -33.90 6.51
CA VAL A 147 5.90 -34.81 7.67
C VAL A 147 4.69 -35.75 7.61
N GLY A 148 4.12 -35.96 6.42
CA GLY A 148 2.94 -36.81 6.22
C GLY A 148 1.65 -36.22 6.82
N LYS A 149 1.63 -34.90 7.07
CA LYS A 149 0.48 -34.13 7.54
C LYS A 149 0.67 -32.67 7.18
N ALA A 150 -0.40 -31.87 7.30
CA ALA A 150 -0.34 -30.44 7.05
C ALA A 150 0.70 -29.80 7.98
N ASN A 151 1.61 -29.01 7.41
CA ASN A 151 2.69 -28.35 8.13
C ASN A 151 2.85 -26.92 7.60
N TRP A 152 1.87 -26.09 7.92
CA TRP A 152 1.77 -24.73 7.40
C TRP A 152 2.88 -23.82 7.91
N PHE A 153 3.50 -23.05 7.03
CA PHE A 153 4.17 -21.80 7.40
C PHE A 153 3.16 -20.67 7.27
N LEU A 154 3.00 -19.88 8.33
CA LEU A 154 2.05 -18.77 8.35
C LEU A 154 2.77 -17.42 8.16
N GLY A 155 2.27 -16.58 7.26
CA GLY A 155 2.77 -15.23 7.07
C GLY A 155 4.09 -15.13 6.29
N ARG A 156 4.24 -15.88 5.19
CA ARG A 156 5.24 -15.55 4.17
C ARG A 156 5.04 -14.12 3.71
N SER A 157 6.11 -13.48 3.26
CA SER A 157 6.07 -12.10 2.81
C SER A 157 6.97 -11.89 1.60
N TYR A 158 6.52 -11.08 0.66
CA TYR A 158 7.28 -10.62 -0.51
C TYR A 158 6.90 -9.16 -0.80
N SER A 159 7.91 -8.29 -0.85
CA SER A 159 7.73 -6.87 -1.17
C SER A 159 8.29 -6.53 -2.54
N PHE A 160 7.59 -5.68 -3.28
CA PHE A 160 7.98 -5.23 -4.61
C PHE A 160 7.42 -3.84 -4.91
N THR A 161 7.91 -3.20 -5.97
CA THR A 161 7.34 -1.95 -6.48
C THR A 161 6.55 -2.25 -7.75
N ALA A 162 5.27 -1.86 -7.78
CA ALA A 162 4.39 -2.15 -8.92
C ALA A 162 4.91 -1.47 -10.20
N ALA A 163 5.37 -2.26 -11.17
CA ALA A 163 5.87 -1.72 -12.45
C ALA A 163 4.74 -1.23 -13.38
N GLU A 164 3.51 -1.67 -13.10
CA GLU A 164 2.27 -1.39 -13.84
C GLU A 164 1.10 -1.24 -12.87
N ASN A 165 -0.03 -0.73 -13.37
CA ASN A 165 -1.28 -0.71 -12.62
C ASN A 165 -1.83 -2.14 -12.51
N SER A 166 -2.33 -2.49 -11.33
CA SER A 166 -2.88 -3.81 -11.02
C SER A 166 -1.94 -4.96 -11.42
N PRO A 167 -0.72 -5.03 -10.86
CA PRO A 167 0.29 -5.97 -11.31
C PRO A 167 -0.15 -7.41 -11.09
N ARG A 168 0.26 -8.29 -12.01
CA ARG A 168 0.09 -9.74 -11.85
C ARG A 168 1.16 -10.31 -10.92
N ILE A 169 0.71 -11.05 -9.91
CA ILE A 169 1.58 -11.91 -9.09
C ILE A 169 1.49 -13.34 -9.61
N THR A 170 2.61 -14.04 -9.63
CA THR A 170 2.70 -15.42 -10.13
C THR A 170 3.50 -16.27 -9.16
N PHE A 171 2.91 -17.39 -8.73
CA PHE A 171 3.55 -18.43 -7.94
C PHE A 171 3.93 -19.60 -8.86
N SER A 172 5.21 -19.91 -8.92
CA SER A 172 5.73 -20.93 -9.83
C SER A 172 6.43 -22.04 -9.06
N PHE A 173 6.00 -23.27 -9.31
CA PHE A 173 6.60 -24.49 -8.77
C PHE A 173 6.94 -25.45 -9.90
N ASP A 174 8.13 -26.05 -9.87
CA ASP A 174 8.53 -27.06 -10.85
C ASP A 174 7.84 -28.39 -10.55
N ALA A 175 6.76 -28.66 -11.29
CA ALA A 175 5.93 -29.84 -11.14
C ALA A 175 6.65 -31.16 -11.47
N SER A 176 7.81 -31.14 -12.13
CA SER A 176 8.55 -32.34 -12.52
C SER A 176 8.92 -33.24 -11.33
N ASN A 177 8.96 -32.66 -10.12
CA ASN A 177 9.32 -33.35 -8.88
C ASN A 177 8.13 -33.62 -7.93
N ALA A 178 6.89 -33.42 -8.39
CA ALA A 178 5.69 -33.64 -7.57
C ALA A 178 4.63 -34.47 -8.31
N LYS A 179 3.97 -35.37 -7.57
CA LYS A 179 2.78 -36.06 -8.07
C LYS A 179 1.59 -35.11 -8.06
N GLN A 180 0.62 -35.34 -8.95
CA GLN A 180 -0.60 -34.52 -9.10
C GLN A 180 -1.35 -34.32 -7.79
N SER A 181 -1.43 -35.38 -6.99
CA SER A 181 -2.06 -35.37 -5.69
C SER A 181 -1.12 -34.95 -4.56
N CYS A 182 0.06 -34.37 -4.82
CA CYS A 182 1.04 -34.05 -3.79
C CYS A 182 1.88 -32.81 -4.09
N GLN A 183 1.17 -31.72 -4.33
CA GLN A 183 1.70 -30.44 -4.75
C GLN A 183 1.71 -29.47 -3.56
N PRO A 184 2.76 -28.65 -3.39
CA PRO A 184 2.70 -27.59 -2.41
C PRO A 184 1.51 -26.67 -2.71
N SER A 185 0.96 -26.09 -1.65
CA SER A 185 -0.24 -25.27 -1.72
C SER A 185 -0.08 -23.99 -0.92
N ILE A 186 -0.88 -22.98 -1.29
CA ILE A 186 -0.95 -21.72 -0.58
C ILE A 186 -2.38 -21.39 -0.15
N ALA A 187 -2.50 -20.57 0.90
CA ALA A 187 -3.76 -20.05 1.40
C ALA A 187 -3.57 -18.60 1.90
N ASN A 188 -4.69 -17.93 2.18
CA ASN A 188 -4.71 -16.66 2.92
C ASN A 188 -3.81 -15.57 2.29
N VAL A 189 -3.88 -15.43 0.98
CA VAL A 189 -3.13 -14.42 0.24
C VAL A 189 -3.76 -13.05 0.50
N ALA A 190 -2.94 -12.11 0.96
CA ALA A 190 -3.34 -10.74 1.24
C ALA A 190 -2.24 -9.78 0.79
N ALA A 191 -2.60 -8.55 0.45
CA ALA A 191 -1.64 -7.54 0.07
C ALA A 191 -1.92 -6.22 0.79
N LYS A 192 -0.86 -5.47 1.01
CA LYS A 192 -0.88 -4.10 1.53
C LYS A 192 -0.01 -3.24 0.64
N GLN A 193 -0.35 -1.97 0.50
CA GLN A 193 0.39 -1.06 -0.35
C GLN A 193 0.59 0.31 0.31
N THR A 194 1.70 0.94 -0.03
CA THR A 194 1.97 2.34 0.24
C THR A 194 2.00 3.09 -1.08
N ALA A 195 1.37 4.26 -1.11
CA ALA A 195 1.32 5.08 -2.31
C ALA A 195 2.73 5.39 -2.85
N PRO A 196 2.89 5.59 -4.18
CA PRO A 196 4.16 6.00 -4.75
C PRO A 196 4.68 7.28 -4.06
N THR A 197 5.92 7.27 -3.57
CA THR A 197 6.54 8.41 -2.89
C THR A 197 7.22 9.40 -3.83
N GLY A 198 6.97 9.29 -5.14
CA GLY A 198 7.55 10.15 -6.16
C GLY A 198 6.55 10.55 -7.24
N PRO A 199 6.85 11.59 -8.03
CA PRO A 199 6.05 11.96 -9.19
C PRO A 199 5.91 10.74 -10.14
N PRO A 200 4.75 10.57 -10.81
CA PRO A 200 4.47 9.39 -11.63
C PRO A 200 5.60 9.09 -12.62
N PRO A 201 5.98 7.82 -12.86
CA PRO A 201 7.03 7.51 -13.82
C PRO A 201 6.59 7.92 -15.24
N GLY A 202 7.23 8.96 -15.79
CA GLY A 202 6.85 9.59 -17.06
C GLY A 202 6.28 11.00 -16.92
N ALA A 203 5.99 11.45 -15.70
CA ALA A 203 6.00 12.87 -15.42
C ALA A 203 7.45 13.33 -15.66
N ALA A 204 7.67 14.16 -16.69
CA ALA A 204 8.87 14.96 -16.73
C ALA A 204 9.02 15.58 -15.33
N ALA A 205 10.24 15.60 -14.76
CA ALA A 205 10.54 16.45 -13.62
C ALA A 205 9.83 17.77 -13.92
N ALA A 206 8.82 18.12 -13.10
CA ALA A 206 7.86 19.16 -13.45
C ALA A 206 8.69 20.32 -14.00
N ALA A 207 8.52 20.62 -15.30
CA ALA A 207 9.33 21.65 -15.93
C ALA A 207 9.20 22.85 -15.00
N ASP A 208 10.33 23.34 -14.52
CA ASP A 208 10.38 24.39 -13.50
C ASP A 208 9.29 25.42 -13.86
N PRO A 209 8.28 25.61 -13.00
CA PRO A 209 7.15 26.49 -13.32
C PRO A 209 7.61 27.93 -13.57
N CYS A 210 8.86 28.24 -13.22
CA CYS A 210 9.56 29.48 -13.46
C CYS A 210 10.58 29.44 -14.62
N ALA A 211 10.62 28.36 -15.39
CA ALA A 211 11.40 28.30 -16.62
C ALA A 211 10.63 28.84 -17.83
N GLY A 212 11.37 29.32 -18.84
CA GLY A 212 10.79 29.83 -20.09
C GLY A 212 10.02 31.15 -19.92
N ASP A 213 8.91 31.31 -20.63
CA ASP A 213 8.12 32.54 -20.66
C ASP A 213 7.49 32.91 -19.30
N SER A 214 7.40 31.95 -18.37
CA SER A 214 6.85 32.13 -17.02
C SER A 214 7.84 32.75 -16.03
N ALA A 215 9.13 32.84 -16.36
CA ALA A 215 10.18 33.38 -15.49
C ALA A 215 9.94 34.84 -15.04
N GLY A 216 9.17 35.60 -15.82
CA GLY A 216 8.84 37.00 -15.55
C GLY A 216 7.55 37.25 -14.78
N THR A 217 6.80 36.19 -14.44
CA THR A 217 5.55 36.31 -13.69
C THR A 217 5.83 36.73 -12.24
N PRO A 218 4.95 37.52 -11.58
CA PRO A 218 5.13 37.92 -10.18
C PRO A 218 5.44 36.75 -9.24
N GLU A 219 4.87 35.58 -9.53
CA GLU A 219 5.00 34.33 -8.78
C GLU A 219 6.41 33.71 -8.87
N CYS A 220 7.13 33.98 -9.97
CA CYS A 220 8.46 33.43 -10.25
C CYS A 220 9.60 34.43 -10.07
N LYS A 221 9.27 35.71 -9.94
CA LYS A 221 10.22 36.82 -9.82
C LYS A 221 11.03 36.78 -8.51
N ASP A 222 10.45 36.20 -7.46
CA ASP A 222 11.08 36.08 -6.14
C ASP A 222 11.95 34.81 -6.01
N VAL A 223 11.73 33.80 -6.86
CA VAL A 223 12.47 32.53 -6.85
C VAL A 223 13.92 32.72 -7.31
N GLY A 224 14.13 33.48 -8.40
CA GLY A 224 15.48 33.77 -8.89
C GLY A 224 16.35 34.59 -7.92
N LYS A 225 15.73 35.41 -7.05
CA LYS A 225 16.42 36.08 -5.94
C LYS A 225 16.71 35.13 -4.78
N ALA A 226 15.78 34.22 -4.48
CA ALA A 226 15.93 33.24 -3.42
C ALA A 226 17.08 32.27 -3.68
N GLU A 227 17.32 31.84 -4.93
CA GLU A 227 18.47 30.99 -5.29
C GLU A 227 19.82 31.68 -5.00
N ASP A 228 19.97 32.94 -5.41
CA ASP A 228 21.17 33.75 -5.15
C ASP A 228 21.39 34.00 -3.66
N ASP A 229 20.31 34.09 -2.88
CA ASP A 229 20.38 34.35 -1.43
C ASP A 229 20.55 33.05 -0.61
N ILE A 230 20.03 31.91 -1.07
CA ILE A 230 20.32 30.57 -0.53
C ILE A 230 21.79 30.22 -0.73
N ALA A 231 22.36 30.52 -1.91
CA ALA A 231 23.78 30.29 -2.19
C ALA A 231 24.72 31.08 -1.28
N LYS A 232 24.25 32.19 -0.70
CA LYS A 232 24.98 33.01 0.27
C LYS A 232 24.79 32.55 1.73
N CYS A 233 23.85 31.64 1.99
CA CYS A 233 23.64 31.08 3.32
C CYS A 233 24.61 29.93 3.62
N PRO A 234 25.35 29.96 4.74
CA PRO A 234 26.13 28.81 5.20
C PRO A 234 25.21 27.61 5.44
N PRO A 235 25.62 26.37 5.08
CA PRO A 235 24.79 25.16 5.24
C PRO A 235 24.33 24.88 6.67
N THR A 236 25.00 25.47 7.67
CA THR A 236 24.71 25.29 9.10
C THR A 236 23.90 26.44 9.71
N SER A 237 23.60 27.51 8.95
CA SER A 237 22.89 28.68 9.47
C SER A 237 21.38 28.53 9.27
N ARG A 238 20.73 27.93 10.25
CA ARG A 238 19.27 27.76 10.31
C ARG A 238 18.52 29.08 10.18
N ASP A 239 19.04 30.15 10.79
CA ASP A 239 18.40 31.47 10.76
C ASP A 239 18.47 32.10 9.36
N CYS A 240 19.60 31.95 8.66
CA CYS A 240 19.75 32.40 7.27
C CYS A 240 18.81 31.64 6.34
N LEU A 241 18.79 30.31 6.45
CA LEU A 241 17.92 29.45 5.63
C LEU A 241 16.43 29.73 5.90
N SER A 242 16.04 30.03 7.15
CA SER A 242 14.66 30.37 7.50
C SER A 242 14.21 31.74 6.97
N GLY A 243 15.14 32.68 6.78
CA GLY A 243 14.84 34.00 6.19
C GLY A 243 14.59 33.96 4.69
N VAL A 244 15.13 32.94 3.99
CA VAL A 244 15.01 32.81 2.52
C VAL A 244 13.92 31.82 2.10
N ALA A 245 13.57 30.85 2.95
CA ALA A 245 12.55 29.83 2.64
C ALA A 245 11.10 30.36 2.53
N GLY A 246 10.87 31.65 2.78
CA GLY A 246 9.53 32.22 2.93
C GLY A 246 8.82 31.71 4.19
N ASP A 247 7.74 32.36 4.59
CA ASP A 247 6.93 31.96 5.77
C ASP A 247 5.92 30.85 5.45
N GLY A 248 5.91 30.36 4.20
CA GLY A 248 4.93 29.37 3.73
C GLY A 248 3.50 29.89 3.74
N LYS A 249 3.29 31.21 3.81
CA LYS A 249 1.96 31.82 3.93
C LYS A 249 1.00 31.37 2.85
N GLN A 250 1.44 31.27 1.60
CA GLN A 250 0.59 30.83 0.50
C GLN A 250 0.15 29.37 0.65
N THR A 251 1.04 28.48 1.08
CA THR A 251 0.70 27.07 1.37
C THR A 251 -0.28 26.98 2.53
N ASN A 252 -0.06 27.76 3.59
CA ASN A 252 -0.96 27.80 4.74
C ASN A 252 -2.34 28.38 4.37
N ASP A 253 -2.38 29.47 3.60
CA ASP A 253 -3.60 30.09 3.11
C ASP A 253 -4.38 29.10 2.19
N GLY A 254 -3.67 28.30 1.38
CA GLY A 254 -4.28 27.24 0.55
C GLY A 254 -4.83 26.07 1.37
N ILE A 255 -4.11 25.64 2.42
CA ILE A 255 -4.60 24.62 3.38
C ILE A 255 -5.84 25.14 4.11
N ASP A 256 -5.85 26.41 4.53
CA ASP A 256 -6.99 27.03 5.19
C ASP A 256 -8.20 27.11 4.26
N GLN A 257 -7.99 27.43 2.98
CA GLN A 257 -9.04 27.44 1.96
C GLN A 257 -9.63 26.03 1.73
N GLN A 258 -8.78 25.00 1.63
CA GLN A 258 -9.23 23.61 1.48
C GLN A 258 -9.98 23.11 2.71
N THR A 259 -9.46 23.41 3.90
CA THR A 259 -10.08 23.05 5.18
C THR A 259 -11.44 23.73 5.34
N GLY A 260 -11.54 25.00 4.95
CA GLY A 260 -12.80 25.74 4.89
C GLY A 260 -13.81 25.10 3.94
N ALA A 261 -13.41 24.81 2.70
CA ALA A 261 -14.30 24.20 1.70
C ALA A 261 -14.82 22.82 2.13
N VAL A 262 -13.99 21.98 2.74
CA VAL A 262 -14.40 20.67 3.27
C VAL A 262 -15.35 20.82 4.46
N LYS A 263 -15.09 21.79 5.34
CA LYS A 263 -15.96 22.08 6.47
C LYS A 263 -17.34 22.56 6.00
N ASP A 264 -17.37 23.54 5.10
CA ASP A 264 -18.61 24.08 4.55
C ASP A 264 -19.44 22.99 3.84
N PHE A 265 -18.78 22.05 3.16
CA PHE A 265 -19.46 20.90 2.55
C PHE A 265 -20.01 19.87 3.57
N ASN A 266 -19.37 19.73 4.72
CA ASN A 266 -19.82 18.83 5.79
C ASN A 266 -20.95 19.42 6.63
N ASP A 267 -21.01 20.75 6.75
CA ASP A 267 -22.03 21.45 7.53
C ASP A 267 -23.39 21.59 6.77
N LEU A 268 -23.45 21.16 5.50
CA LEU A 268 -24.69 21.15 4.72
C LEU A 268 -25.59 19.95 5.07
N PRO A 269 -26.86 20.15 5.47
CA PRO A 269 -27.80 19.07 5.72
C PRO A 269 -28.27 18.46 4.39
N ARG A 270 -27.53 17.44 3.94
CA ARG A 270 -27.72 16.76 2.65
C ARG A 270 -29.10 16.13 2.50
N ASP A 271 -29.68 15.72 3.63
CA ASP A 271 -31.00 15.09 3.69
C ASP A 271 -32.15 16.11 3.61
N GLU A 272 -31.88 17.39 3.90
CA GLU A 272 -32.88 18.46 3.91
C GLU A 272 -32.83 19.33 2.64
N SER A 273 -31.68 19.40 1.95
CA SER A 273 -31.49 20.23 0.75
C SER A 273 -30.47 19.60 -0.22
N PRO A 274 -30.84 18.52 -0.92
CA PRO A 274 -29.95 17.79 -1.83
C PRO A 274 -29.45 18.64 -3.01
N ASP A 275 -30.28 19.55 -3.53
CA ASP A 275 -29.88 20.44 -4.62
C ASP A 275 -28.85 21.48 -4.19
N ALA A 276 -28.92 21.96 -2.93
CA ALA A 276 -27.91 22.86 -2.37
C ALA A 276 -26.58 22.12 -2.16
N ALA A 277 -26.63 20.90 -1.61
CA ALA A 277 -25.45 20.06 -1.46
C ALA A 277 -24.76 19.76 -2.80
N ALA A 278 -25.53 19.53 -3.86
CA ALA A 278 -25.01 19.33 -5.21
C ALA A 278 -24.30 20.59 -5.76
N GLN A 279 -24.84 21.78 -5.53
CA GLN A 279 -24.22 23.04 -5.97
C GLN A 279 -22.89 23.34 -5.27
N HIS A 280 -22.67 22.81 -4.06
CA HIS A 280 -21.42 22.97 -3.30
C HIS A 280 -20.30 22.00 -3.69
N LEU A 281 -20.57 21.02 -4.56
CA LEU A 281 -19.55 20.08 -5.05
C LEU A 281 -18.55 20.75 -6.01
N CYS A 282 -18.99 21.71 -6.84
CA CYS A 282 -18.10 22.37 -7.80
C CYS A 282 -17.08 23.31 -7.12
N PRO A 283 -17.46 24.17 -6.15
CA PRO A 283 -16.48 24.94 -5.39
C PRO A 283 -15.47 24.08 -4.60
N LEU A 284 -15.93 22.95 -4.03
CA LEU A 284 -15.07 22.00 -3.34
C LEU A 284 -14.08 21.34 -4.31
N SER A 285 -14.56 20.88 -5.46
CA SER A 285 -13.70 20.34 -6.53
C SER A 285 -12.64 21.34 -6.92
N ASN A 286 -13.04 22.58 -7.24
CA ASN A 286 -12.11 23.62 -7.66
C ASN A 286 -11.08 23.89 -6.57
N ALA A 287 -11.48 24.06 -5.30
CA ALA A 287 -10.56 24.27 -4.18
C ALA A 287 -9.57 23.10 -3.96
N LEU A 288 -9.96 21.87 -4.28
CA LEU A 288 -9.11 20.69 -4.16
C LEU A 288 -8.21 20.46 -5.39
N THR A 289 -8.58 20.99 -6.55
CA THR A 289 -7.86 20.77 -7.81
C THR A 289 -7.10 21.99 -8.34
N ASP A 290 -7.34 23.18 -7.79
CA ASP A 290 -6.67 24.40 -8.25
C ASP A 290 -5.15 24.28 -8.02
N GLY A 291 -4.36 24.48 -9.07
CA GLY A 291 -2.91 24.34 -9.04
C GLY A 291 -2.37 22.91 -9.21
N LEU A 292 -3.22 21.88 -9.32
CA LEU A 292 -2.78 20.52 -9.60
C LEU A 292 -2.75 20.24 -11.12
N PRO A 293 -1.65 19.68 -11.65
CA PRO A 293 -1.63 19.23 -13.05
C PRO A 293 -2.62 18.07 -13.26
N PRO A 294 -3.22 17.94 -14.47
CA PRO A 294 -4.20 16.88 -14.77
C PRO A 294 -3.72 15.45 -14.49
N ALA A 295 -2.41 15.20 -14.53
CA ALA A 295 -1.81 13.89 -14.25
C ALA A 295 -1.88 13.47 -12.76
N TYR A 296 -2.17 14.40 -11.86
CA TYR A 296 -2.28 14.17 -10.41
C TYR A 296 -3.74 14.08 -9.94
N MET A 297 -4.70 14.16 -10.86
CA MET A 297 -6.13 14.06 -10.54
C MET A 297 -6.59 12.61 -10.69
N VAL A 298 -7.12 12.02 -9.60
CA VAL A 298 -7.67 10.65 -9.59
C VAL A 298 -8.93 10.52 -10.44
N ILE A 299 -9.65 11.63 -10.65
CA ILE A 299 -10.82 11.72 -11.53
C ILE A 299 -10.68 13.00 -12.38
N PRO A 300 -10.64 12.91 -13.71
CA PRO A 300 -10.55 14.09 -14.58
C PRO A 300 -11.76 15.03 -14.36
N PRO A 301 -11.59 16.37 -14.34
CA PRO A 301 -12.67 17.32 -14.05
C PRO A 301 -13.94 17.11 -14.90
N LYS A 302 -13.77 16.63 -16.14
CA LYS A 302 -14.85 16.33 -17.09
C LYS A 302 -15.81 15.19 -16.64
N GLN A 303 -15.44 14.44 -15.61
CA GLN A 303 -16.23 13.35 -15.03
C GLN A 303 -16.95 13.73 -13.72
N TRP A 304 -16.69 14.94 -13.22
CA TRP A 304 -17.40 15.53 -12.09
C TRP A 304 -18.61 16.20 -12.74
N GLY A 305 -19.79 15.59 -12.64
CA GLY A 305 -20.97 15.98 -13.42
C GLY A 305 -21.21 17.50 -13.41
N GLN A 306 -21.47 18.07 -14.60
CA GLN A 306 -21.65 19.51 -14.90
C GLN A 306 -21.20 20.49 -13.79
N CYS A 307 -19.91 20.44 -13.49
CA CYS A 307 -19.08 21.61 -13.26
C CYS A 307 -18.41 21.93 -14.62
#